data_AF-A0A527HJ41-F1
#
_entry.id   AF-A0A527HJ41-F1
#
_cell.length_a   1.000
_cell.length_b   1.000
_cell.length_c   1.000
_cell.angle_alpha   90.00
_cell.angle_beta   90.00
_cell.angle_gamma   90.00
#
_symmetry.space_group_name_H-M   'P 1'
#
loop_
_entity.id
_entity.type
_entity.pdbx_description
1 polymer ?
#
loop_
_entity_poly.entity_id
_entity_poly.type
_entity_poly.pdbx_seq_one_letter_code
_entity_poly.pdbx_strand_id
1 'polypeptide(L)'
;EFQVVGFYLSAHPLDEYKAALQKMRVQTWAEFSAAVKRGAAAGRLAGTVTSKQERKTRTGNKMGVIAFSDTSGQYEAVLFSEGLAQYRDLLEAGRSVVITVAAEDRPEGVNLRINSVQSLEDEASRIQKALRIFVRNASPINTLAGQLTVRGEGQVSFVLDQHEAD
;
A
#
# COMPACT_ATOMS: atom_id res chain seq x y z
N GLU A 1 31.32 -0.39 -14.98
CA GLU A 1 31.02 0.66 -13.99
C GLU A 1 29.52 0.85 -13.93
N PHE A 2 28.83 0.28 -12.93
CA PHE A 2 27.40 0.52 -12.70
C PHE A 2 27.23 1.32 -11.42
N GLN A 3 27.47 2.62 -11.56
CA GLN A 3 27.24 3.60 -10.52
C GLN A 3 25.96 4.35 -10.90
N VAL A 4 24.81 3.83 -10.48
CA VAL A 4 23.64 4.67 -10.25
C VAL A 4 23.42 4.65 -8.75
N VAL A 5 24.17 5.53 -8.09
CA VAL A 5 23.87 5.90 -6.72
C VAL A 5 22.57 6.70 -6.79
N GLY A 6 21.46 6.05 -6.48
CA GLY A 6 20.19 6.73 -6.22
C GLY A 6 20.30 7.52 -4.92
N PHE A 7 21.02 8.64 -4.97
CA PHE A 7 20.99 9.66 -3.93
C PHE A 7 19.57 10.24 -3.88
N TYR A 8 18.69 9.71 -3.03
CA TYR A 8 17.50 10.44 -2.58
C TYR A 8 17.93 11.49 -1.55
N LEU A 9 18.72 12.45 -1.98
CA LEU A 9 19.11 13.60 -1.17
C LEU A 9 18.02 14.68 -1.22
N SER A 10 16.78 14.35 -0.81
CA SER A 10 15.84 15.29 -0.16
C SER A 10 14.39 14.81 -0.02
N ALA A 11 13.88 13.89 -0.85
CA ALA A 11 12.53 13.33 -0.69
C ALA A 11 12.35 12.06 -1.53
N HIS A 12 11.90 10.96 -0.93
CA HIS A 12 11.39 9.80 -1.66
C HIS A 12 10.03 10.17 -2.28
N PRO A 13 9.63 9.67 -3.47
CA PRO A 13 8.31 9.95 -4.05
C PRO A 13 7.12 9.65 -3.11
N LEU A 14 7.33 8.74 -2.14
CA LEU A 14 6.35 8.40 -1.11
C LEU A 14 6.16 9.50 -0.04
N ASP A 15 7.11 10.43 0.09
CA ASP A 15 7.07 11.48 1.12
C ASP A 15 5.88 12.43 0.90
N GLU A 16 5.49 12.68 -0.35
CA GLU A 16 4.32 13.49 -0.71
C GLU A 16 3.01 12.86 -0.23
N TYR A 17 3.00 11.53 -0.05
CA TYR A 17 1.81 10.75 0.28
C TYR A 17 1.75 10.32 1.76
N LYS A 18 2.64 10.84 2.64
CA LYS A 18 2.72 10.43 4.06
C LYS A 18 1.37 10.36 4.77
N ALA A 19 0.54 11.39 4.64
CA ALA A 19 -0.77 11.43 5.28
C ALA A 19 -1.74 10.34 4.75
N ALA A 20 -1.69 10.05 3.44
CA ALA A 20 -2.49 9.00 2.84
C ALA A 20 -1.99 7.60 3.25
N LEU A 21 -0.67 7.39 3.24
CA LEU A 21 -0.02 6.15 3.67
C LEU A 21 -0.35 5.80 5.13
N GLN A 22 -0.31 6.80 6.03
CA GLN A 22 -0.73 6.64 7.43
C GLN A 22 -2.20 6.21 7.54
N LYS A 23 -3.11 6.86 6.81
CA LYS A 23 -4.54 6.49 6.78
C LYS A 23 -4.77 5.07 6.25
N MET A 24 -3.95 4.63 5.29
CA MET A 24 -4.00 3.27 4.74
C MET A 24 -3.36 2.21 5.64
N ARG A 25 -2.74 2.61 6.77
CA ARG A 25 -1.94 1.74 7.65
C ARG A 25 -0.81 1.02 6.90
N VAL A 26 -0.20 1.73 5.95
CA VAL A 26 1.00 1.24 5.26
C VAL A 26 2.17 1.27 6.24
N GLN A 27 2.94 0.18 6.24
CA GLN A 27 4.18 0.05 7.00
C GLN A 27 5.38 0.31 6.10
N THR A 28 6.47 0.81 6.68
CA THR A 28 7.76 0.80 5.99
C THR A 28 8.31 -0.62 5.92
N TRP A 29 9.20 -0.88 4.96
CA TRP A 29 9.88 -2.16 4.83
C TRP A 29 10.69 -2.52 6.09
N ALA A 30 11.42 -1.56 6.67
CA ALA A 30 12.18 -1.79 7.89
C ALA A 30 11.29 -2.26 9.06
N GLU A 31 10.14 -1.62 9.26
CA GLU A 31 9.18 -2.00 10.31
C GLU A 31 8.56 -3.37 10.04
N PHE A 32 8.14 -3.61 8.80
CA PHE A 32 7.47 -4.84 8.43
C PHE A 32 8.41 -6.04 8.47
N SER A 33 9.61 -5.93 7.92
CA SER A 33 10.62 -7.00 7.96
C SER A 33 10.96 -7.39 9.41
N ALA A 34 11.05 -6.43 10.32
CA ALA A 34 11.22 -6.69 11.74
C ALA A 34 9.98 -7.37 12.36
N ALA A 35 8.77 -6.99 11.95
CA ALA A 35 7.53 -7.63 12.40
C ALA A 35 7.41 -9.08 11.90
N VAL A 36 7.86 -9.38 10.68
CA VAL A 36 7.86 -10.75 10.13
C VAL A 36 8.74 -11.67 10.95
N LYS A 37 9.94 -11.22 11.34
CA LYS A 37 10.83 -11.95 12.26
C LYS A 37 10.21 -12.20 13.65
N ARG A 38 9.15 -11.46 14.01
CA ARG A 38 8.36 -11.66 15.24
C ARG A 38 7.09 -12.47 15.02
N GLY A 39 6.87 -12.99 13.81
CA GLY A 39 5.73 -13.84 13.47
C GLY A 39 4.62 -13.18 12.64
N ALA A 40 4.81 -11.96 12.14
CA ALA A 40 3.85 -11.38 11.18
C ALA A 40 3.92 -12.13 9.83
N ALA A 41 2.78 -12.50 9.28
CA ALA A 41 2.70 -13.25 8.01
C ALA A 41 2.11 -12.45 6.84
N ALA A 42 1.58 -11.25 7.10
CA ALA A 42 1.01 -10.40 6.07
C ALA A 42 1.12 -8.93 6.46
N GLY A 43 1.21 -8.07 5.45
CA GLY A 43 1.38 -6.63 5.65
C GLY A 43 0.92 -5.82 4.45
N ARG A 44 0.82 -4.51 4.66
CA ARG A 44 0.56 -3.53 3.62
C ARG A 44 1.76 -2.61 3.54
N LEU A 45 2.38 -2.55 2.36
CA LEU A 45 3.57 -1.76 2.08
C LEU A 45 3.27 -0.76 0.97
N ALA A 46 4.09 0.29 0.90
CA ALA A 46 4.17 1.13 -0.29
C ALA A 46 5.61 1.15 -0.79
N GLY A 47 5.75 1.32 -2.09
CA GLY A 47 7.04 1.30 -2.73
C GLY A 47 6.97 1.93 -4.11
N THR A 48 8.07 2.56 -4.52
CA THR A 48 8.30 2.90 -5.92
C THR A 48 8.99 1.72 -6.59
N VAL A 49 8.42 1.23 -7.68
CA VAL A 49 8.99 0.12 -8.44
C VAL A 49 10.32 0.57 -9.05
N THR A 50 11.40 -0.14 -8.74
CA THR A 50 12.72 0.13 -9.30
C THR A 50 13.00 -0.77 -10.50
N SER A 51 12.55 -2.03 -10.47
CA SER A 51 12.66 -2.94 -11.61
C SER A 51 11.63 -4.07 -11.56
N LYS A 52 11.34 -4.65 -12.73
CA LYS A 52 10.48 -5.83 -12.91
C LYS A 52 11.23 -6.85 -13.76
N GLN A 53 11.38 -8.07 -13.25
CA GLN A 53 11.98 -9.19 -13.98
C GLN A 53 10.99 -10.35 -14.08
N GLU A 54 10.65 -10.77 -15.29
CA GLU A 54 9.84 -11.97 -15.51
C GLU A 54 10.75 -13.20 -15.63
N ARG A 55 10.53 -14.20 -14.79
CA ARG A 55 11.26 -15.47 -14.77
C ARG A 55 10.28 -16.64 -14.82
N LYS A 56 10.78 -17.84 -15.14
CA LYS A 56 10.02 -19.08 -15.00
C LYS A 56 10.35 -19.72 -13.65
N THR A 57 9.33 -20.21 -12.96
CA THR A 57 9.51 -21.04 -11.76
C THR A 57 10.10 -22.39 -12.14
N ARG A 58 10.58 -23.14 -11.14
CA ARG A 58 11.03 -24.54 -11.33
C ARG A 58 9.92 -25.44 -11.91
N THR A 59 8.66 -25.09 -11.69
CA THR A 59 7.48 -25.79 -12.23
C THR A 59 7.06 -25.32 -13.62
N GLY A 60 7.80 -24.38 -14.23
CA GLY A 60 7.54 -23.87 -15.59
C GLY A 60 6.56 -22.68 -15.66
N ASN A 61 5.92 -22.32 -14.55
CA ASN A 61 4.98 -21.19 -14.50
C ASN A 61 5.72 -19.85 -14.54
N LYS A 62 5.08 -18.80 -15.07
CA LYS A 62 5.65 -17.44 -15.06
C LYS A 62 5.60 -16.85 -13.65
N MET A 63 6.63 -16.12 -13.27
CA MET A 63 6.75 -15.39 -12.01
C MET A 63 7.45 -14.05 -12.26
N GLY A 64 6.93 -12.97 -11.69
CA GLY A 64 7.59 -11.67 -11.63
C GLY A 64 8.38 -11.53 -10.33
N VAL A 65 9.63 -11.09 -10.43
CA VAL A 65 10.41 -10.57 -9.30
C VAL A 65 10.42 -9.06 -9.45
N ILE A 66 9.81 -8.36 -8.50
CA ILE A 66 9.67 -6.91 -8.52
C ILE A 66 10.51 -6.33 -7.39
N ALA A 67 11.39 -5.39 -7.74
CA ALA A 67 12.15 -4.62 -6.78
C ALA A 67 11.44 -3.30 -6.50
N PHE A 68 11.35 -2.95 -5.22
CA PHE A 68 10.74 -1.73 -4.73
C PHE A 68 11.76 -0.95 -3.90
N SER A 69 11.55 0.36 -3.85
CA SER A 69 12.22 1.28 -2.93
C SER A 69 11.17 1.98 -2.08
N ASP A 70 11.41 2.10 -0.78
CA ASP A 70 10.70 3.00 0.11
C ASP A 70 11.68 3.94 0.84
N THR A 71 11.18 4.71 1.80
CA THR A 71 12.01 5.63 2.61
C THR A 71 12.97 4.93 3.56
N SER A 72 12.76 3.64 3.82
CA SER A 72 13.56 2.84 4.76
C SER A 72 14.59 1.94 4.06
N GLY A 73 14.40 1.63 2.79
CA GLY A 73 15.33 0.86 1.98
C GLY A 73 14.71 0.24 0.74
N GLN A 74 15.39 -0.78 0.20
CA GLN A 74 14.92 -1.55 -0.95
C GLN A 74 14.51 -2.95 -0.52
N TYR A 75 13.52 -3.50 -1.22
CA TYR A 75 13.03 -4.86 -1.00
C TYR A 75 12.52 -5.48 -2.28
N GLU A 76 12.48 -6.80 -2.32
CA GLU A 76 11.96 -7.56 -3.45
C GLU A 76 10.70 -8.32 -3.04
N ALA A 77 9.76 -8.43 -3.96
CA ALA A 77 8.59 -9.28 -3.79
C ALA A 77 8.27 -10.04 -5.07
N VAL A 78 7.76 -11.27 -4.89
CA VAL A 78 7.39 -12.14 -6.00
C VAL A 78 5.91 -12.07 -6.29
N LEU A 79 5.57 -12.19 -7.57
CA LEU A 79 4.20 -12.21 -8.07
C LEU A 79 4.04 -13.39 -9.04
N PHE A 80 3.06 -14.25 -8.79
CA PHE A 80 2.79 -15.40 -9.64
C PHE A 80 2.02 -15.02 -10.91
N SER A 81 1.98 -15.93 -11.89
CA SER A 81 1.50 -15.70 -13.25
C SER A 81 0.17 -14.95 -13.36
N GLU A 82 -0.82 -15.27 -12.53
CA GLU A 82 -2.12 -14.61 -12.54
C GLU A 82 -2.00 -13.12 -12.18
N GLY A 83 -1.39 -12.82 -11.03
CA GLY A 83 -1.15 -11.45 -10.60
C GLY A 83 -0.22 -10.71 -11.56
N LEU A 84 0.78 -11.38 -12.15
CA LEU A 84 1.69 -10.77 -13.12
C LEU A 84 0.95 -10.29 -14.37
N ALA A 85 -0.01 -11.07 -14.86
CA ALA A 85 -0.85 -10.66 -15.98
C ALA A 85 -1.78 -9.50 -15.60
N GLN A 86 -2.36 -9.54 -14.40
CA GLN A 86 -3.31 -8.53 -13.92
C GLN A 86 -2.66 -7.17 -13.62
N TYR A 87 -1.49 -7.16 -12.97
CA TYR A 87 -0.87 -5.95 -12.43
C TYR A 87 0.33 -5.46 -13.26
N ARG A 88 0.51 -5.99 -14.48
CA ARG A 88 1.70 -5.76 -15.31
C ARG A 88 2.03 -4.27 -15.49
N ASP A 89 0.99 -3.49 -15.76
CA ASP A 89 1.11 -2.07 -16.10
C ASP A 89 1.32 -1.22 -14.84
N LEU A 90 0.80 -1.65 -13.68
CA LEU A 90 1.04 -0.99 -12.39
C LEU A 90 2.47 -1.22 -11.88
N LEU A 91 3.13 -2.28 -12.33
CA LEU A 91 4.46 -2.70 -11.90
C LEU A 91 5.57 -2.29 -12.89
N GLU A 92 5.40 -1.14 -13.51
CA GLU A 92 6.45 -0.51 -14.32
C GLU A 92 7.39 0.33 -13.45
N ALA A 93 8.66 0.37 -13.83
CA ALA A 93 9.66 1.17 -13.11
C ALA A 93 9.24 2.65 -13.04
N GLY A 94 9.43 3.26 -11.87
CA GLY A 94 9.04 4.63 -11.59
C GLY A 94 7.62 4.79 -11.03
N ARG A 95 6.75 3.77 -11.12
CA ARG A 95 5.41 3.84 -10.53
C ARG A 95 5.45 3.62 -9.02
N SER A 96 4.73 4.46 -8.28
CA SER A 96 4.50 4.27 -6.85
C SER A 96 3.20 3.51 -6.62
N VAL A 97 3.28 2.43 -5.84
CA VAL A 97 2.16 1.53 -5.60
C VAL A 97 2.01 1.22 -4.12
N VAL A 98 0.78 0.89 -3.73
CA VAL A 98 0.47 0.24 -2.46
C VAL A 98 0.25 -1.24 -2.75
N ILE A 99 0.94 -2.09 -2.00
CA ILE A 99 0.85 -3.54 -2.15
C ILE A 99 0.39 -4.18 -0.85
N THR A 100 -0.41 -5.24 -0.97
CA THR A 100 -0.58 -6.19 0.13
C THR A 100 0.29 -7.39 -0.14
N VAL A 101 0.99 -7.86 0.89
CA VAL A 101 1.94 -8.96 0.78
C VAL A 101 1.65 -10.02 1.84
N ALA A 102 1.86 -11.28 1.47
CA ALA A 102 2.16 -12.34 2.41
C ALA A 102 3.69 -12.40 2.59
N ALA A 103 4.14 -12.72 3.79
CA ALA A 103 5.54 -12.80 4.13
C ALA A 103 5.86 -14.11 4.83
N GLU A 104 7.02 -14.67 4.52
CA GLU A 104 7.58 -15.86 5.17
C GLU A 104 8.97 -15.51 5.69
N ASP A 105 9.23 -15.79 6.97
CA ASP A 105 10.58 -15.72 7.52
C ASP A 105 11.35 -16.99 7.13
N ARG A 106 12.46 -16.83 6.41
CA ARG A 106 13.32 -17.93 5.98
C ARG A 106 14.75 -17.69 6.46
N PRO A 107 15.59 -18.74 6.54
CA PRO A 107 17.00 -18.58 6.89
C PRO A 107 17.76 -17.60 5.98
N GLU A 108 17.39 -17.52 4.69
CA GLU A 108 17.96 -16.56 3.75
C GLU A 108 17.43 -15.11 3.87
N GLY A 109 16.35 -14.89 4.63
CA GLY A 109 15.70 -13.60 4.80
C GLY A 109 14.18 -13.66 4.68
N VAL A 110 13.54 -12.48 4.71
CA VAL A 110 12.08 -12.35 4.58
C VAL A 110 11.71 -12.44 3.10
N ASN A 111 10.93 -13.47 2.74
CA ASN A 111 10.38 -13.60 1.40
C ASN A 111 9.00 -12.97 1.34
N LEU A 112 8.77 -12.13 0.33
CA LEU A 112 7.49 -11.45 0.11
C LEU A 112 6.78 -12.00 -1.12
N ARG A 113 5.49 -12.28 -0.97
CA ARG A 113 4.58 -12.60 -2.07
C ARG A 113 3.51 -11.53 -2.17
N ILE A 114 3.37 -10.91 -3.33
CA ILE A 114 2.35 -9.90 -3.59
C ILE A 114 0.97 -10.58 -3.74
N ASN A 115 -0.01 -10.06 -3.03
CA ASN A 115 -1.42 -10.46 -3.12
C ASN A 115 -2.25 -9.46 -3.92
N SER A 116 -2.03 -8.16 -3.72
CA SER A 116 -2.71 -7.10 -4.48
C SER A 116 -1.77 -5.92 -4.73
N VAL A 117 -2.03 -5.21 -5.83
CA VAL A 117 -1.32 -3.98 -6.21
C VAL A 117 -2.34 -2.90 -6.54
N GLN A 118 -2.11 -1.70 -6.02
CA GLN A 118 -2.95 -0.53 -6.27
C GLN A 118 -2.04 0.67 -6.57
N SER A 119 -2.46 1.55 -7.50
CA SER A 119 -1.78 2.83 -7.71
C SER A 119 -1.85 3.67 -6.44
N LEU A 120 -0.70 4.19 -6.00
CA LEU A 120 -0.66 5.08 -4.84
C LEU A 120 -1.43 6.38 -5.11
N GLU A 121 -1.33 6.91 -6.32
CA GLU A 121 -2.02 8.12 -6.74
C GLU A 121 -3.55 7.94 -6.67
N ASP A 122 -4.07 6.83 -7.19
CA ASP A 122 -5.50 6.54 -7.18
C ASP A 122 -6.04 6.36 -5.76
N GLU A 123 -5.29 5.64 -4.90
CA GLU A 123 -5.64 5.47 -3.49
C GLU A 123 -5.61 6.80 -2.73
N ALA A 124 -4.59 7.62 -2.97
CA ALA A 124 -4.49 8.94 -2.36
C ALA A 124 -5.66 9.85 -2.78
N SER A 125 -6.01 9.86 -4.06
CA SER A 125 -7.16 10.59 -4.60
C SER A 125 -8.47 10.15 -3.97
N ARG A 126 -8.70 8.83 -3.82
CA ARG A 126 -9.87 8.28 -3.12
C ARG A 126 -9.96 8.77 -1.67
N ILE A 127 -8.84 8.78 -0.95
CA ILE A 127 -8.79 9.21 0.45
C ILE A 127 -9.02 10.71 0.60
N GLN A 128 -8.50 11.53 -0.32
CA GLN A 128 -8.75 12.97 -0.32
C GLN A 128 -10.22 13.31 -0.55
N LYS A 129 -10.93 12.50 -1.34
CA LYS A 129 -12.36 12.64 -1.60
C LYS A 129 -13.24 12.10 -0.46
N ALA A 130 -12.69 11.54 0.62
CA ALA A 130 -13.48 10.96 1.70
C ALA A 130 -13.77 11.96 2.84
N LEU A 131 -15.05 12.10 3.23
CA LEU A 131 -15.48 12.95 4.35
C LEU A 131 -15.95 12.08 5.53
N ARG A 132 -15.30 12.21 6.68
CA ARG A 132 -15.73 11.58 7.94
C ARG A 132 -16.35 12.62 8.86
N ILE A 133 -17.58 12.38 9.28
CA ILE A 133 -18.32 13.25 10.19
C ILE A 133 -18.52 12.49 11.51
N PHE A 134 -17.88 12.96 12.57
CA PHE A 134 -18.07 12.44 13.91
C PHE A 134 -19.29 13.11 14.55
N VAL A 135 -20.25 12.32 14.99
CA VAL A 135 -21.48 12.78 15.64
C VAL A 135 -21.53 12.22 17.05
N ARG A 136 -21.88 13.07 18.03
CA ARG A 136 -21.97 12.69 19.46
C ARG A 136 -23.25 11.92 19.79
N ASN A 137 -24.27 12.01 18.94
CA ASN A 137 -25.53 11.29 19.08
C ASN A 137 -26.15 11.11 17.69
N ALA A 138 -27.15 10.24 17.57
CA ALA A 138 -27.76 9.90 16.29
C ALA A 138 -28.74 10.95 15.74
N SER A 139 -29.15 11.93 16.56
CA SER A 139 -30.17 12.92 16.21
C SER A 139 -29.90 13.71 14.91
N PRO A 140 -28.69 14.23 14.64
CA PRO A 140 -28.42 15.02 13.44
C PRO A 140 -28.18 14.20 12.16
N ILE A 141 -28.13 12.85 12.22
CA ILE A 141 -27.74 12.02 11.07
C ILE A 141 -28.68 12.23 9.88
N ASN A 142 -29.99 12.24 10.10
CA ASN A 142 -30.98 12.39 9.03
C ASN A 142 -30.92 13.79 8.39
N THR A 143 -30.71 14.84 9.20
CA THR A 143 -30.54 16.20 8.71
C THR A 143 -29.28 16.33 7.88
N LEU A 144 -28.16 15.76 8.33
CA LEU A 144 -26.89 15.80 7.61
C LEU A 144 -26.93 14.98 6.32
N ALA A 145 -27.58 13.81 6.34
CA ALA A 145 -27.81 13.02 5.13
C ALA A 145 -28.67 13.80 4.11
N GLY A 146 -29.67 14.55 4.58
CA GLY A 146 -30.49 15.42 3.74
C GLY A 146 -29.75 16.59 3.08
N GLN A 147 -28.54 16.93 3.54
CA GLN A 147 -27.67 17.95 2.91
C GLN A 147 -26.72 17.36 1.85
N LEU A 148 -26.58 16.03 1.80
CA LEU A 148 -25.75 15.31 0.82
C LEU A 148 -26.58 14.90 -0.40
N THR A 149 -27.26 15.87 -1.04
CA THR A 149 -28.19 15.65 -2.15
C THR A 149 -27.50 15.48 -3.51
N VAL A 150 -26.24 15.93 -3.64
CA VAL A 150 -25.47 15.81 -4.87
C VAL A 150 -24.58 14.58 -4.80
N ARG A 151 -24.67 13.71 -5.81
CA ARG A 151 -23.81 12.53 -5.93
C ARG A 151 -22.39 12.97 -6.28
N GLY A 152 -21.44 12.70 -5.40
CA GLY A 152 -20.00 12.90 -5.63
C GLY A 152 -19.24 11.58 -5.74
N GLU A 153 -17.97 11.65 -6.14
CA GLU A 153 -17.04 10.49 -6.18
C GLU A 153 -16.44 10.16 -4.80
N GLY A 154 -16.79 10.94 -3.78
CA GLY A 154 -16.26 10.84 -2.43
C GLY A 154 -17.10 9.95 -1.51
N GLN A 155 -16.44 9.15 -0.68
CA GLN A 155 -17.14 8.37 0.36
C GLN A 155 -17.40 9.26 1.58
N VAL A 156 -18.67 9.41 1.96
CA VAL A 156 -19.05 10.06 3.23
C VAL A 156 -19.36 9.00 4.28
N SER A 157 -18.81 9.13 5.49
CA SER A 157 -19.07 8.20 6.59
C SER A 157 -19.42 8.98 7.87
N PHE A 158 -20.53 8.62 8.50
CA PHE A 158 -20.90 9.11 9.83
C PHE A 158 -20.38 8.14 10.88
N VAL A 159 -19.62 8.65 11.85
CA VAL A 159 -19.07 7.88 12.97
C VAL A 159 -19.73 8.38 14.25
N LEU A 160 -20.43 7.49 14.96
CA LEU A 160 -21.05 7.79 16.24
C LEU A 160 -20.02 7.55 17.35
N ASP A 161 -19.62 8.59 18.08
CA ASP A 161 -18.77 8.44 19.26
C ASP A 161 -19.62 7.88 20.40
N GLN A 162 -19.47 6.58 20.68
CA GLN A 162 -19.92 6.00 21.94
C GLN A 162 -18.88 6.30 23.01
N HIS A 163 -19.01 7.46 23.68
CA HIS A 163 -18.44 7.57 25.01
C HIS A 163 -19.31 6.71 25.94
N GLU A 164 -18.82 5.50 26.27
CA GLU A 164 -19.19 4.84 27.52
C GLU A 164 -18.82 5.80 28.65
N ALA A 165 -19.82 6.39 29.28
CA ALA A 165 -19.67 7.01 30.58
C ALA A 165 -19.77 5.86 31.60
N ASP A 166 -18.65 5.60 32.28
CA ASP A 166 -18.43 4.82 33.51
C ASP A 166 -19.17 3.48 33.71
#